data_AF-A0A496SLI7-F1
#
_entry.id   AF-A0A496SLI7-F1
#
_cell.length_a   1.000
_cell.length_b   1.000
_cell.length_c   1.000
_cell.angle_alpha   90.00
_cell.angle_beta   90.00
_cell.angle_gamma   90.00
#
_symmetry.space_group_name_H-M   'P 1'
#
loop_
_entity.id
_entity.type
_entity.pdbx_description
1 polymer ?
#
loop_
_entity_poly.entity_id
_entity_poly.type
_entity_poly.pdbx_seq_one_letter_code
_entity_poly.pdbx_strand_id
1 'polypeptide(L)'
;VIPCIFARDLVVGRYKGGNLAEIVRGPRLQKLWSITLDEVEVCRDCEYRYACWDCRAIAYTATGNLYAKSPRCAYDPYDGRWPYEEGEMEGVPERPRGREDRICREIDGEGVIFDPETGSMHSLTKTAALIWKLCDGKHGLNDIVKEILERFEAQPDEVRRDVEETLRKFRTLGLLRGETSEDAGSRRM
;
A
#
# COMPACT_ATOMS: atom_id res chain seq x y z
N VAL A 1 28.02 11.00 2.20
CA VAL A 1 27.62 10.67 0.82
C VAL A 1 26.71 9.47 0.92
N ILE A 2 25.47 9.67 0.48
CA ILE A 2 24.42 8.66 0.40
C ILE A 2 23.99 8.58 -1.07
N PRO A 3 23.58 7.41 -1.57
CA PRO A 3 23.24 7.21 -2.97
C PRO A 3 21.91 7.88 -3.36
N CYS A 4 21.00 8.05 -2.40
CA CYS A 4 19.65 8.59 -2.60
C CYS A 4 19.15 9.19 -1.27
N ILE A 5 18.28 10.22 -1.33
CA ILE A 5 17.68 10.85 -0.13
C ILE A 5 16.81 9.89 0.68
N PHE A 6 16.28 8.84 0.05
CA PHE A 6 15.47 7.81 0.70
C PHE A 6 16.29 6.70 1.35
N ALA A 7 17.60 6.62 1.11
CA ALA A 7 18.50 5.61 1.64
C ALA A 7 19.52 6.22 2.61
N ARG A 8 19.04 6.90 3.66
CA ARG A 8 19.88 7.69 4.59
C ARG A 8 20.85 6.83 5.39
N ASP A 9 20.48 5.58 5.65
CA ASP A 9 21.29 4.63 6.41
C ASP A 9 22.38 3.96 5.56
N LEU A 10 22.30 4.08 4.22
CA LEU A 10 23.31 3.60 3.28
C LEU A 10 24.40 4.66 3.05
N VAL A 11 25.23 4.88 4.06
CA VAL A 11 26.39 5.78 3.94
C VAL A 11 27.51 5.10 3.15
N VAL A 12 27.70 5.51 1.89
CA VAL A 12 28.74 4.98 0.99
C VAL A 12 30.10 5.64 1.18
N GLY A 13 30.15 6.83 1.76
CA GLY A 13 31.39 7.54 2.08
C GLY A 13 31.15 8.84 2.83
N ARG A 14 32.19 9.41 3.43
CA ARG A 14 32.15 10.72 4.10
C ARG A 14 33.13 11.65 3.41
N TYR A 15 32.65 12.80 2.96
CA TYR A 15 33.51 13.81 2.34
C TYR A 15 34.26 14.57 3.44
N LYS A 16 35.60 14.61 3.36
CA LYS A 16 36.48 15.24 4.35
C LYS A 16 37.50 16.22 3.73
N GLY A 17 37.15 16.84 2.60
CA GLY A 17 38.04 17.80 1.92
C GLY A 17 39.00 17.21 0.89
N GLY A 18 38.58 16.14 0.18
CA GLY A 18 39.35 15.50 -0.90
C GLY A 18 38.61 15.49 -2.24
N ASN A 19 38.87 14.49 -3.09
CA ASN A 19 38.18 14.34 -4.37
C ASN A 19 36.88 13.53 -4.22
N LEU A 20 35.73 14.17 -4.41
CA LEU A 20 34.42 13.51 -4.33
C LEU A 20 34.29 12.37 -5.37
N ALA A 21 34.97 12.47 -6.52
CA ALA A 21 34.92 11.46 -7.57
C ALA A 21 35.45 10.09 -7.10
N GLU A 22 36.34 10.05 -6.12
CA GLU A 22 36.83 8.78 -5.53
C GLU A 22 35.72 8.05 -4.79
N ILE A 23 34.86 8.79 -4.06
CA ILE A 23 33.69 8.21 -3.39
C ILE A 23 32.66 7.76 -4.42
N VAL A 24 32.46 8.54 -5.49
CA VAL A 24 31.48 8.24 -6.54
C VAL A 24 31.89 7.01 -7.37
N ARG A 25 33.16 6.92 -7.76
CA ARG A 25 33.74 5.76 -8.47
C ARG A 25 34.13 4.62 -7.53
N GLY A 26 33.91 4.79 -6.23
CA GLY A 26 34.24 3.80 -5.22
C GLY A 26 33.36 2.55 -5.34
N PRO A 27 33.89 1.37 -4.95
CA PRO A 27 33.22 0.09 -5.17
C PRO A 27 31.87 -0.02 -4.46
N ARG A 28 31.69 0.65 -3.32
CA ARG A 28 30.43 0.65 -2.57
C ARG A 28 29.30 1.34 -3.34
N LEU A 29 29.55 2.50 -3.93
CA LEU A 29 28.52 3.22 -4.70
C LEU A 29 28.30 2.57 -6.06
N GLN A 30 29.36 2.17 -6.75
CA GLN A 30 29.28 1.46 -8.03
C GLN A 30 28.43 0.19 -7.91
N LYS A 31 28.67 -0.63 -6.87
CA LYS A 31 27.86 -1.82 -6.62
C LYS A 31 26.36 -1.51 -6.49
N LEU A 32 25.99 -0.42 -5.81
CA LEU A 32 24.58 -0.02 -5.65
C LEU A 32 23.97 0.47 -6.96
N TRP A 33 24.72 1.21 -7.77
CA TRP A 33 24.26 1.74 -9.05
C TRP A 33 24.21 0.70 -10.17
N SER A 34 24.91 -0.42 -10.01
CA SER A 34 24.88 -1.53 -10.96
C SER A 34 23.75 -2.54 -10.71
N ILE A 35 22.96 -2.39 -9.63
CA ILE A 35 21.86 -3.31 -9.34
C ILE A 35 20.79 -3.20 -10.44
N THR A 36 20.52 -4.30 -11.14
CA THR A 36 19.43 -4.39 -12.12
C THR A 36 18.23 -5.15 -11.56
N LEU A 37 17.09 -5.10 -12.26
CA LEU A 37 15.92 -5.90 -11.89
C LEU A 37 16.16 -7.41 -12.10
N ASP A 38 17.17 -7.81 -12.88
CA ASP A 38 17.54 -9.22 -13.08
C ASP A 38 18.07 -9.87 -11.78
N GLU A 39 18.57 -9.08 -10.84
CA GLU A 39 19.09 -9.57 -9.55
C GLU A 39 18.03 -9.60 -8.45
N VAL A 40 16.87 -8.99 -8.69
CA VAL A 40 15.87 -8.74 -7.64
C VAL A 40 14.84 -9.85 -7.59
N GLU A 41 14.50 -10.27 -6.37
CA GLU A 41 13.50 -11.29 -6.08
C GLU A 41 12.16 -10.90 -6.71
N VAL A 42 11.50 -11.87 -7.36
CA VAL A 42 10.26 -11.70 -8.16
C VAL A 42 10.46 -10.85 -9.42
N CYS A 43 11.09 -9.67 -9.32
CA CYS A 43 11.27 -8.75 -10.45
C CYS A 43 12.15 -9.31 -11.58
N ARG A 44 13.06 -10.23 -11.28
CA ARG A 44 13.87 -10.91 -12.30
C ARG A 44 13.05 -11.72 -13.29
N ASP A 45 11.89 -12.20 -12.86
CA ASP A 45 10.98 -13.00 -13.69
C ASP A 45 9.91 -12.13 -14.37
N CYS A 46 9.79 -10.87 -13.97
CA CYS A 46 8.75 -9.94 -14.43
C CYS A 46 8.95 -9.50 -15.90
N GLU A 47 7.89 -9.59 -16.69
CA GLU A 47 7.84 -9.15 -18.08
C GLU A 47 8.06 -7.63 -18.24
N TYR A 48 7.75 -6.84 -17.21
CA TYR A 48 7.93 -5.39 -17.22
C TYR A 48 9.32 -4.96 -16.72
N ARG A 49 10.26 -5.88 -16.43
CA ARG A 49 11.53 -5.53 -15.77
C ARG A 49 12.40 -4.51 -16.50
N TYR A 50 12.27 -4.37 -17.82
CA TYR A 50 13.00 -3.37 -18.60
C TYR A 50 12.23 -2.06 -18.80
N ALA A 51 10.98 -1.98 -18.34
CA ALA A 51 10.12 -0.79 -18.39
C ALA A 51 9.67 -0.30 -16.99
N CYS A 52 10.11 -0.98 -15.93
CA CYS A 52 9.66 -0.72 -14.57
C CYS A 52 10.36 0.49 -13.94
N TRP A 53 9.59 1.30 -13.20
CA TRP A 53 10.07 2.48 -12.47
C TRP A 53 10.42 2.16 -11.00
N ASP A 54 10.95 0.98 -10.77
CA ASP A 54 11.31 0.53 -9.44
C ASP A 54 12.31 1.48 -8.74
N CYS A 55 12.16 1.62 -7.42
CA CYS A 55 13.10 2.36 -6.58
C CYS A 55 13.75 1.46 -5.52
N ARG A 56 15.02 1.07 -5.76
CA ARG A 56 15.84 0.29 -4.81
C ARG A 56 16.01 0.93 -3.44
N ALA A 57 16.09 2.25 -3.38
CA ALA A 57 16.18 2.95 -2.10
C ALA A 57 14.92 2.77 -1.25
N ILE A 58 13.73 2.73 -1.86
CA ILE A 58 12.46 2.52 -1.16
C ILE A 58 12.34 1.05 -0.72
N ALA A 59 12.70 0.09 -1.58
CA ALA A 59 12.72 -1.32 -1.23
C ALA A 59 13.61 -1.58 0.00
N TYR A 60 14.82 -1.02 0.00
CA TYR A 60 15.74 -1.13 1.13
C TYR A 60 15.20 -0.48 2.42
N THR A 61 14.66 0.73 2.34
CA THR A 61 14.18 1.42 3.55
C THR A 61 12.96 0.74 4.16
N ALA A 62 12.12 0.09 3.33
CA ALA A 62 10.97 -0.66 3.83
C ALA A 62 11.32 -2.05 4.35
N THR A 63 12.26 -2.76 3.71
CA THR A 63 12.50 -4.20 3.98
C THR A 63 13.87 -4.51 4.59
N GLY A 64 14.81 -3.55 4.57
CA GLY A 64 16.22 -3.78 4.86
C GLY A 64 16.99 -4.51 3.76
N ASN A 65 16.34 -4.92 2.67
CA ASN A 65 16.92 -5.72 1.59
C ASN A 65 16.89 -4.95 0.26
N LEU A 66 18.05 -4.75 -0.36
CA LEU A 66 18.17 -4.11 -1.69
C LEU A 66 17.67 -5.00 -2.84
N TYR A 67 17.52 -6.30 -2.61
CA TYR A 67 17.12 -7.27 -3.63
C TYR A 67 15.67 -7.74 -3.45
N ALA A 68 14.94 -7.18 -2.50
CA ALA A 68 13.52 -7.46 -2.33
C ALA A 68 12.67 -6.72 -3.38
N LYS A 69 11.50 -7.30 -3.69
CA LYS A 69 10.46 -6.64 -4.48
C LYS A 69 10.07 -5.31 -3.83
N SER A 70 9.89 -4.26 -4.64
CA SER A 70 9.45 -2.97 -4.11
C SER A 70 8.07 -3.08 -3.47
N PRO A 71 7.88 -2.51 -2.26
CA PRO A 71 6.60 -2.53 -1.55
C PRO A 71 5.50 -1.71 -2.25
N ARG A 72 5.85 -0.91 -3.26
CA ARG A 72 4.90 -0.13 -4.05
C ARG A 72 4.34 -0.89 -5.25
N CYS A 73 4.91 -2.04 -5.58
CA CYS A 73 4.50 -2.85 -6.72
C CYS A 73 3.58 -3.98 -6.27
N ALA A 74 2.32 -3.90 -6.66
CA ALA A 74 1.31 -4.92 -6.34
C ALA A 74 1.23 -6.03 -7.41
N TYR A 75 1.87 -5.85 -8.58
CA TYR A 75 1.85 -6.80 -9.69
C TYR A 75 2.50 -8.15 -9.35
N ASP A 76 1.88 -9.26 -9.74
CA ASP A 76 2.48 -10.59 -9.68
C ASP A 76 2.81 -11.09 -11.10
N PRO A 77 4.11 -11.28 -11.43
CA PRO A 77 4.51 -11.74 -12.75
C PRO A 77 4.26 -13.24 -13.00
N TYR A 78 3.89 -14.00 -11.97
CA TYR A 78 3.62 -15.44 -12.10
C TYR A 78 2.20 -15.73 -12.54
N ASP A 79 1.24 -14.84 -12.21
CA ASP A 79 -0.13 -14.90 -12.70
C ASP A 79 -0.46 -13.79 -13.73
N GLY A 80 0.45 -12.83 -13.89
CA GLY A 80 0.35 -11.74 -14.84
C GLY A 80 -0.65 -10.66 -14.44
N ARG A 81 -1.03 -10.56 -13.15
CA ARG A 81 -2.12 -9.70 -12.71
C ARG A 81 -1.67 -8.58 -11.78
N TRP A 82 -2.33 -7.44 -11.93
CA TRP A 82 -2.46 -6.49 -10.85
C TRP A 82 -3.64 -6.91 -9.97
N PRO A 83 -3.56 -6.83 -8.64
CA PRO A 83 -4.68 -7.20 -7.76
C PRO A 83 -5.93 -6.31 -7.95
N TYR A 84 -5.85 -5.29 -8.81
CA TYR A 84 -6.95 -4.39 -9.16
C TYR A 84 -7.46 -4.61 -10.60
N GLU A 85 -6.83 -5.47 -11.40
CA GLU A 85 -7.24 -5.75 -12.78
C GLU A 85 -7.78 -7.19 -12.88
N GLU A 86 -9.10 -7.27 -12.81
CA GLU A 86 -9.97 -8.37 -13.26
C GLU A 86 -9.76 -9.75 -12.61
N GLY A 87 -10.48 -9.94 -11.49
CA GLY A 87 -10.77 -11.26 -10.92
C GLY A 87 -11.76 -11.13 -9.78
N GLU A 88 -13.06 -11.24 -10.10
CA GLU A 88 -14.20 -11.15 -9.19
C GLU A 88 -14.24 -9.85 -8.37
N MET A 89 -15.10 -8.91 -8.77
CA MET A 89 -15.61 -7.93 -7.82
C MET A 89 -16.34 -8.71 -6.72
N GLU A 90 -15.61 -9.17 -5.69
CA GLU A 90 -16.21 -9.52 -4.43
C GLU A 90 -17.17 -8.34 -4.10
N GLY A 91 -18.46 -8.63 -3.92
CA GLY A 91 -19.50 -7.60 -3.85
C GLY A 91 -19.17 -6.59 -2.77
N VAL A 92 -19.42 -5.29 -2.98
CA VAL A 92 -19.13 -4.25 -1.96
C VAL A 92 -19.72 -4.72 -0.62
N PRO A 93 -18.93 -4.77 0.47
CA PRO A 93 -19.43 -5.28 1.75
C PRO A 93 -20.66 -4.47 2.16
N GLU A 94 -21.77 -5.16 2.49
CA GLU A 94 -23.02 -4.48 2.81
C GLU A 94 -22.88 -3.60 4.04
N ARG A 95 -22.09 -4.05 5.02
CA ARG A 95 -21.80 -3.36 6.28
C ARG A 95 -20.33 -3.56 6.66
N PRO A 96 -19.40 -2.83 6.04
CA PRO A 96 -17.98 -3.01 6.27
C PRO A 96 -17.62 -2.78 7.73
N ARG A 97 -16.80 -3.66 8.30
CA ARG A 97 -16.22 -3.48 9.62
C ARG A 97 -14.70 -3.57 9.54
N GLY A 98 -14.01 -2.50 9.87
CA GLY A 98 -12.55 -2.49 9.99
C GLY A 98 -12.09 -3.47 11.05
N ARG A 99 -10.95 -4.14 10.83
CA ARG A 99 -10.33 -4.97 11.85
C ARG A 99 -9.73 -4.09 12.96
N GLU A 100 -10.12 -4.39 14.20
CA GLU A 100 -9.65 -3.68 15.40
C GLU A 100 -8.21 -4.04 15.79
N ASP A 101 -7.67 -5.14 15.22
CA ASP A 101 -6.29 -5.57 15.41
C ASP A 101 -5.28 -4.71 14.59
N ARG A 102 -5.77 -3.86 13.69
CA ARG A 102 -4.95 -2.93 12.88
C ARG A 102 -4.83 -1.59 13.59
N ILE A 103 -3.60 -1.09 13.72
CA ILE A 103 -3.34 0.20 14.38
C ILE A 103 -3.63 1.30 13.37
N CYS A 104 -4.69 2.07 13.58
CA CYS A 104 -5.00 3.25 12.76
C CYS A 104 -4.66 4.53 13.52
N ARG A 105 -3.85 5.40 12.92
CA ARG A 105 -3.57 6.75 13.42
C ARG A 105 -4.02 7.78 12.40
N GLU A 106 -4.66 8.84 12.89
CA GLU A 106 -5.10 9.96 12.06
C GLU A 106 -4.30 11.22 12.40
N ILE A 107 -3.88 11.94 11.38
CA ILE A 107 -3.17 13.22 11.47
C ILE A 107 -3.77 14.15 10.42
N ASP A 108 -4.30 15.30 10.83
CA ASP A 108 -4.92 16.33 9.96
C ASP A 108 -6.00 15.80 9.01
N GLY A 109 -6.74 14.77 9.44
CA GLY A 109 -7.80 14.13 8.68
C GLY A 109 -7.32 12.99 7.77
N GLU A 110 -6.01 12.82 7.58
CA GLU A 110 -5.43 11.71 6.84
C GLU A 110 -5.11 10.55 7.79
N GLY A 111 -5.27 9.32 7.31
CA GLY A 111 -5.09 8.12 8.13
C GLY A 111 -3.85 7.33 7.73
N VAL A 112 -3.27 6.61 8.68
CA VAL A 112 -2.33 5.54 8.38
C VAL A 112 -2.74 4.30 9.14
N ILE A 113 -2.98 3.22 8.40
CA ILE A 113 -3.24 1.89 8.97
C ILE A 113 -1.94 1.10 8.92
N PHE A 114 -1.53 0.59 10.07
CA PHE A 114 -0.40 -0.30 10.22
C PHE A 114 -0.88 -1.70 10.60
N ASP A 115 -0.48 -2.69 9.82
CA ASP A 115 -0.67 -4.10 10.11
C ASP A 115 0.58 -4.64 10.82
N PRO A 116 0.51 -4.93 12.14
CA PRO A 116 1.66 -5.45 12.88
C PRO A 116 2.05 -6.89 12.51
N GLU A 117 1.13 -7.67 11.92
CA GLU A 117 1.39 -9.07 11.55
C GLU A 117 2.22 -9.15 10.28
N THR A 118 1.87 -8.34 9.27
CA THR A 118 2.57 -8.31 7.98
C THR A 118 3.64 -7.23 7.89
N GLY A 119 3.63 -6.25 8.81
CA GLY A 119 4.48 -5.05 8.74
C GLY A 119 4.01 -4.02 7.70
N SER A 120 2.85 -4.23 7.08
CA SER A 120 2.34 -3.37 6.00
C SER A 120 1.82 -2.04 6.52
N MET A 121 2.00 -0.98 5.73
CA MET A 121 1.55 0.37 6.06
C MET A 121 0.73 0.94 4.89
N HIS A 122 -0.49 1.36 5.18
CA HIS A 122 -1.43 1.91 4.20
C HIS A 122 -1.77 3.35 4.56
N SER A 123 -1.41 4.29 3.68
CA SER A 123 -1.81 5.69 3.80
C SER A 123 -3.23 5.88 3.26
N LEU A 124 -4.05 6.60 4.01
CA LEU A 124 -5.41 6.98 3.66
C LEU A 124 -5.48 8.48 3.41
N THR A 125 -6.08 8.86 2.29
CA THR A 125 -6.52 10.24 2.05
C THR A 125 -7.62 10.63 3.04
N LYS A 126 -7.94 11.93 3.13
CA LYS A 126 -9.00 12.41 4.03
C LYS A 126 -10.34 11.71 3.84
N THR A 127 -10.75 11.53 2.59
CA THR A 127 -11.99 10.83 2.25
C THR A 127 -11.92 9.35 2.63
N ALA A 128 -10.79 8.68 2.35
CA ALA A 128 -10.61 7.28 2.71
C ALA A 128 -10.55 7.05 4.24
N ALA A 129 -9.96 7.99 5.00
CA ALA A 129 -9.95 7.96 6.45
C ALA A 129 -11.35 8.12 7.04
N LEU A 130 -12.19 8.96 6.43
CA LEU A 130 -13.59 9.08 6.83
C LEU A 130 -14.39 7.81 6.49
N ILE A 131 -14.21 7.24 5.29
CA ILE A 131 -14.82 5.95 4.92
C ILE A 131 -14.41 4.87 5.93
N TRP A 132 -13.13 4.81 6.31
CA TRP A 132 -12.63 3.87 7.31
C TRP A 132 -13.31 4.02 8.67
N LYS A 133 -13.52 5.26 9.15
CA LYS A 133 -14.25 5.51 10.42
C LYS A 133 -15.69 5.00 10.40
N LEU A 134 -16.31 5.01 9.22
CA LEU A 134 -17.68 4.53 9.01
C LEU A 134 -17.73 3.02 8.74
N CYS A 135 -16.58 2.35 8.58
CA CYS A 135 -16.49 0.90 8.51
C CYS A 135 -16.64 0.30 9.92
N ASP A 136 -17.79 0.47 10.56
CA ASP A 136 -18.10 0.03 11.93
C ASP A 136 -19.03 -1.20 11.99
N GLY A 137 -19.39 -1.76 10.84
CA GLY A 137 -20.37 -2.85 10.71
C GLY A 137 -21.83 -2.43 10.82
N LYS A 138 -22.12 -1.12 10.91
CA LYS A 138 -23.48 -0.58 10.99
C LYS A 138 -23.84 0.21 9.75
N HIS A 139 -22.94 1.07 9.27
CA HIS A 139 -23.17 1.87 8.08
C HIS A 139 -23.04 1.01 6.83
N GLY A 140 -24.05 1.09 5.95
CA GLY A 140 -23.96 0.52 4.62
C GLY A 140 -23.43 1.50 3.59
N LEU A 141 -23.25 1.03 2.36
CA LEU A 141 -22.73 1.85 1.25
C LEU A 141 -23.46 3.19 1.10
N ASN A 142 -24.80 3.18 1.12
CA ASN A 142 -25.59 4.40 0.94
C ASN A 142 -25.44 5.38 2.13
N ASP A 143 -25.28 4.86 3.35
CA ASP A 143 -25.07 5.69 4.55
C ASP A 143 -23.70 6.38 4.47
N ILE A 144 -22.68 5.63 4.07
CA ILE A 144 -21.32 6.16 3.88
C ILE A 144 -21.33 7.24 2.78
N VAL A 145 -21.91 6.96 1.62
CA VAL A 145 -22.00 7.92 0.50
C VAL A 145 -22.69 9.22 0.94
N LYS A 146 -23.78 9.12 1.71
CA LYS A 146 -24.48 10.28 2.25
C LYS A 146 -23.58 11.10 3.17
N GLU A 147 -22.88 10.45 4.10
CA GLU A 147 -21.97 11.14 5.04
C GLU A 147 -20.79 11.81 4.33
N ILE A 148 -20.28 11.22 3.25
CA ILE A 148 -19.23 11.86 2.43
C ILE A 148 -19.80 13.09 1.71
N LEU A 149 -20.97 12.99 1.08
CA LEU A 149 -21.60 14.12 0.37
C LEU A 149 -21.96 15.29 1.28
N GLU A 150 -22.26 15.04 2.56
CA GLU A 150 -22.52 16.10 3.53
C GLU A 150 -21.26 16.89 3.93
N ARG A 151 -20.07 16.30 3.76
CA ARG A 151 -18.80 16.91 4.17
C ARG A 151 -17.93 17.41 3.02
N PHE A 152 -18.18 16.95 1.79
CA PHE A 152 -17.39 17.28 0.63
C PHE A 152 -18.28 17.70 -0.55
N GLU A 153 -17.91 18.80 -1.22
CA GLU A 153 -18.58 19.25 -2.44
C GLU A 153 -18.15 18.39 -3.64
N ALA A 154 -18.95 17.39 -4.01
CA ALA A 154 -18.67 16.49 -5.11
C ALA A 154 -19.97 15.96 -5.77
N GLN A 155 -19.85 15.39 -6.97
CA GLN A 155 -21.00 14.78 -7.66
C GLN A 155 -21.38 13.44 -7.01
N PRO A 156 -22.67 13.16 -6.78
CA PRO A 156 -23.12 11.93 -6.11
C PRO A 156 -22.60 10.62 -6.75
N ASP A 157 -22.56 10.56 -8.07
CA ASP A 157 -22.10 9.37 -8.81
C ASP A 157 -20.58 9.17 -8.72
N GLU A 158 -19.81 10.25 -8.55
CA GLU A 158 -18.37 10.18 -8.29
C GLU A 158 -18.12 9.67 -6.87
N VAL A 159 -18.78 10.26 -5.87
CA VAL A 159 -18.66 9.83 -4.48
C VAL A 159 -19.04 8.36 -4.31
N ARG A 160 -20.13 7.92 -4.96
CA ARG A 160 -20.53 6.52 -4.91
C ARG A 160 -19.43 5.60 -5.44
N ARG A 161 -18.88 5.90 -6.62
CA ARG A 161 -17.81 5.10 -7.22
C ARG A 161 -16.56 5.06 -6.33
N ASP A 162 -16.17 6.21 -5.79
CA ASP A 162 -15.00 6.34 -4.92
C ASP A 162 -15.16 5.55 -3.61
N VAL A 163 -16.35 5.59 -3.00
CA VAL A 163 -16.65 4.81 -1.80
C VAL A 163 -16.63 3.31 -2.12
N GLU A 164 -17.28 2.88 -3.19
CA GLU A 164 -17.29 1.48 -3.59
C GLU A 164 -15.87 0.96 -3.88
N GLU A 165 -15.06 1.71 -4.62
CA GLU A 165 -13.67 1.34 -4.92
C GLU A 165 -12.82 1.27 -3.64
N THR A 166 -12.99 2.23 -2.73
CA THR A 166 -12.27 2.26 -1.46
C THR A 166 -12.63 1.06 -0.58
N LEU A 167 -13.91 0.70 -0.47
CA LEU A 167 -14.36 -0.46 0.29
C LEU A 167 -13.84 -1.77 -0.30
N ARG A 168 -13.83 -1.90 -1.63
CA ARG A 168 -13.22 -3.05 -2.31
C ARG A 168 -11.73 -3.14 -1.99
N LYS A 169 -10.99 -2.03 -2.08
CA LYS A 169 -9.56 -1.99 -1.73
C LYS A 169 -9.31 -2.38 -0.28
N PHE A 170 -10.11 -1.89 0.68
CA PHE A 170 -9.96 -2.27 2.09
C PHE A 170 -10.17 -3.77 2.29
N ARG A 171 -11.12 -4.38 1.60
CA ARG A 171 -11.31 -5.83 1.65
C ARG A 171 -10.15 -6.58 1.03
N THR A 172 -9.71 -6.21 -0.18
CA THR A 172 -8.59 -6.85 -0.89
C THR A 172 -7.29 -6.77 -0.09
N LEU A 173 -7.08 -5.68 0.66
CA LEU A 173 -5.94 -5.50 1.55
C LEU A 173 -6.09 -6.23 2.90
N GLY A 174 -7.18 -6.98 3.12
CA GLY A 174 -7.44 -7.70 4.37
C GLY A 174 -7.73 -6.80 5.57
N LEU A 175 -8.06 -5.52 5.35
CA LEU A 175 -8.27 -4.53 6.41
C LEU A 175 -9.67 -4.65 7.04
N LEU A 176 -10.63 -5.24 6.34
CA LEU A 176 -11.97 -5.49 6.87
C LEU A 176 -12.05 -6.88 7.53
N ARG A 177 -12.93 -7.04 8.52
CA ARG A 177 -13.30 -8.36 9.04
C ARG A 177 -13.99 -9.14 7.90
N GLY A 178 -13.60 -10.39 7.72
CA GLY A 178 -14.31 -11.28 6.80
C GLY A 178 -15.73 -11.55 7.31
N GLU A 179 -16.67 -11.78 6.40
CA GLU A 179 -17.97 -12.33 6.72
C GLU A 179 -17.77 -13.79 7.16
N THR A 180 -17.44 -14.01 8.44
CA THR A 180 -17.44 -15.35 9.01
C THR A 180 -18.87 -15.87 8.97
N SER A 181 -19.06 -16.99 8.29
CA SER A 181 -20.27 -17.83 8.25
C SER A 181 -20.64 -18.44 9.63
N GLU A 182 -20.49 -17.68 10.71
CA GLU A 182 -20.84 -18.08 12.07
C GLU A 182 -22.08 -17.35 12.62
N ASP A 183 -22.59 -16.31 11.95
CA ASP A 183 -23.86 -15.63 12.34
C ASP A 183 -25.12 -16.19 11.64
N ALA A 184 -25.00 -17.26 10.85
CA ALA A 184 -26.15 -18.02 10.33
C ALA A 184 -26.80 -18.94 11.39
N GLY A 185 -26.24 -19.02 12.60
CA GLY A 185 -26.61 -19.95 13.66
C GLY A 185 -27.58 -19.44 14.74
N SER A 186 -28.15 -18.23 14.62
CA SER A 186 -29.05 -17.70 15.67
C SER A 186 -30.30 -17.01 15.13
N ARG A 187 -31.00 -17.65 14.19
CA ARG A 187 -32.40 -17.30 13.89
C ARG A 187 -33.19 -18.50 13.38
N ARG A 188 -33.51 -19.43 14.29
CA ARG A 188 -34.68 -20.34 14.22
C ARG A 188 -34.82 -21.10 15.55
N MET A 189 -35.59 -20.51 16.46
CA MET A 189 -36.61 -21.20 17.26
C MET A 189 -37.78 -20.23 17.41
#